data_AF-N6TLZ0-F1
#
_entry.id   AF-N6TLZ0-F1
#
_cell.length_a   1.000
_cell.length_b   1.000
_cell.length_c   1.000
_cell.angle_alpha   90.00
_cell.angle_beta   90.00
_cell.angle_gamma   90.00
#
_symmetry.space_group_name_H-M   'P 1'
#
loop_
_entity.id
_entity.type
_entity.pdbx_description
1 polymer ?
#
loop_
_entity_poly.entity_id
_entity_poly.type
_entity_poly.pdbx_seq_one_letter_code
_entity_poly.pdbx_strand_id
1 'polypeptide(L)'
;MLKLSRRLNQSLEAGSFFSTNEWEFGSASYKELIAAVEDAGDGSEFSVDLTLGKGFDWETYVGEFLKGVRTYILKDDLISLPAAKKKLHRLYWFKQISQSLPYIVIFQMARYTFQMKMLSQTIQNLPWNDTINTTSLH
;
A
#
# COMPACT_ATOMS: atom_id res chain seq x y z
N MET A 1 16.66 7.99 8.35
CA MET A 1 15.63 7.21 7.62
C MET A 1 16.21 5.97 6.93
N LEU A 2 17.26 6.08 6.10
CA LEU A 2 17.82 4.94 5.34
C LEU A 2 18.35 3.78 6.22
N LYS A 3 18.98 4.07 7.37
CA LYS A 3 19.48 3.02 8.28
C LYS A 3 18.37 2.13 8.86
N LEU A 4 17.25 2.75 9.25
CA LEU A 4 16.08 2.01 9.78
C LEU A 4 15.41 1.21 8.65
N SER A 5 15.21 1.84 7.50
CA SER A 5 14.67 1.17 6.31
C SER A 5 15.52 -0.03 5.90
N ARG A 6 16.85 0.09 5.95
CA ARG A 6 17.77 -1.01 5.62
C ARG A 6 17.69 -2.16 6.62
N ARG A 7 17.62 -1.87 7.92
CA ARG A 7 17.45 -2.91 8.96
C ARG A 7 16.10 -3.62 8.81
N LEU A 8 15.03 -2.86 8.57
CA LEU A 8 13.71 -3.42 8.31
C LEU A 8 13.75 -4.31 7.06
N ASN A 9 14.40 -3.86 5.99
CA ASN A 9 14.52 -4.64 4.76
C ASN A 9 15.29 -5.94 4.98
N GLN A 10 16.38 -5.92 5.76
CA GLN A 10 17.12 -7.13 6.13
C GLN A 10 16.26 -8.11 6.95
N SER A 11 15.45 -7.62 7.89
CA SER A 11 14.52 -8.46 8.66
C SER A 11 13.39 -9.02 7.78
N LEU A 12 12.87 -8.23 6.85
CA LEU A 12 11.86 -8.68 5.88
C LEU A 12 12.43 -9.68 4.88
N GLU A 13 13.67 -9.51 4.45
CA GLU A 13 14.38 -10.44 3.57
C GLU A 13 14.59 -11.79 4.26
N ALA A 14 15.01 -11.78 5.53
CA ALA A 14 15.07 -13.00 6.34
C ALA A 14 13.68 -13.64 6.57
N GLY A 15 12.63 -12.84 6.74
CA GLY A 15 11.26 -13.30 6.89
C GLY A 15 10.59 -13.73 5.57
N SER A 16 11.14 -13.35 4.43
CA SER A 16 10.56 -13.60 3.11
C SER A 16 10.47 -15.09 2.83
N PHE A 17 11.54 -15.84 3.15
CA PHE A 17 11.56 -17.29 3.05
C PHE A 17 10.40 -17.96 3.79
N PHE A 18 10.03 -17.46 4.97
CA PHE A 18 8.90 -18.02 5.72
C PHE A 18 7.54 -17.56 5.18
N SER A 19 7.48 -16.42 4.50
CA SER A 19 6.21 -15.82 4.05
C SER A 19 5.83 -16.19 2.61
N THR A 20 6.80 -16.49 1.74
CA THR A 20 6.57 -16.78 0.31
C THR A 20 6.61 -18.25 -0.05
N ASN A 21 7.11 -19.12 0.83
CA ASN A 21 7.01 -20.56 0.63
C ASN A 21 5.67 -21.05 1.18
N GLU A 22 4.98 -21.89 0.42
CA GLU A 22 3.82 -22.61 0.93
C GLU A 22 4.31 -23.61 1.98
N TRP A 23 3.73 -23.51 3.17
CA TRP A 23 3.93 -24.47 4.23
C TRP A 23 2.71 -25.37 4.24
N GLU A 24 2.86 -26.58 3.69
CA GLU A 24 1.89 -27.64 3.93
C GLU A 24 2.04 -28.11 5.38
N PHE A 25 1.34 -27.43 6.29
CA PHE A 25 1.09 -27.97 7.62
C PHE A 25 0.10 -29.12 7.45
N GLY A 26 0.62 -30.31 7.14
CA GLY A 26 -0.18 -31.52 7.01
C GLY A 26 -1.07 -31.68 8.23
N SER A 27 -2.39 -31.64 8.02
CA SER A 27 -3.37 -31.62 9.13
C SER A 27 -3.31 -32.84 10.05
N ALA A 28 -2.68 -33.94 9.60
CA ALA A 28 -2.39 -35.12 10.43
C ALA A 28 -1.40 -34.77 11.55
N SER A 29 -0.28 -34.14 11.23
CA SER A 29 0.76 -33.81 12.20
C SER A 29 0.33 -32.78 13.25
N TYR A 30 -0.53 -31.81 12.87
CA TYR A 30 -1.08 -30.85 13.85
C TYR A 30 -2.08 -31.51 14.81
N LYS A 31 -2.92 -32.42 14.32
CA LYS A 31 -3.84 -33.20 15.17
C LYS A 31 -3.09 -34.17 16.09
N GLU A 32 -2.05 -34.81 15.58
CA GLU A 32 -1.14 -35.66 16.35
C GLU A 32 -0.40 -34.86 17.43
N LEU A 33 0.04 -33.63 17.11
CA LEU A 33 0.66 -32.73 18.08
C LEU A 33 -0.33 -32.34 19.18
N ILE A 34 -1.56 -31.96 18.84
CA ILE A 34 -2.59 -31.65 19.84
C ILE A 34 -2.83 -32.88 20.73
N ALA A 35 -3.01 -34.06 20.14
CA ALA A 35 -3.24 -35.28 20.90
C ALA A 35 -2.05 -35.63 21.82
N ALA A 36 -0.82 -35.47 21.35
CA ALA A 36 0.39 -35.72 22.14
C ALA A 36 0.53 -34.72 23.31
N VAL A 37 0.10 -33.47 23.13
CA VAL A 37 0.10 -32.49 24.22
C VAL A 37 -1.05 -32.73 25.17
N GLU A 38 -2.25 -33.07 24.71
CA GLU A 38 -3.38 -33.44 25.57
C GLU A 38 -3.08 -34.70 26.42
N ASP A 39 -2.28 -35.64 25.90
CA ASP A 39 -1.83 -36.85 26.62
C ASP A 39 -0.66 -36.58 27.59
N ALA A 40 0.03 -35.45 27.46
CA ALA A 40 1.11 -35.07 28.37
C ALA A 40 0.54 -34.68 29.75
N GLY A 41 1.28 -35.00 30.82
CA GLY A 41 0.85 -34.74 32.19
C GLY A 41 0.64 -33.25 32.54
N ASP A 42 1.32 -32.36 31.81
CA ASP A 42 1.19 -30.90 31.87
C ASP A 42 0.32 -30.32 30.74
N GLY A 43 -0.24 -31.19 29.88
CA GLY A 43 -1.05 -30.83 28.71
C GLY A 43 -2.24 -29.93 29.02
N SER A 44 -2.84 -30.10 30.20
CA SER A 44 -3.96 -29.28 30.66
C SER A 44 -3.59 -27.81 30.91
N GLU A 45 -2.30 -27.50 31.11
CA GLU A 45 -1.82 -26.12 31.33
C GLU A 45 -1.48 -25.41 30.01
N PHE A 46 -1.33 -26.15 28.90
CA PHE A 46 -0.90 -25.62 27.61
C PHE A 46 -1.91 -25.89 26.50
N SER A 47 -2.75 -24.88 26.21
CA SER A 47 -3.73 -24.96 25.11
C SER A 47 -3.05 -24.73 23.76
N VAL A 48 -2.80 -25.82 23.02
CA VAL A 48 -2.17 -25.79 21.68
C VAL A 48 -3.19 -25.68 20.55
N ASP A 49 -4.47 -25.91 20.85
CA ASP A 49 -5.52 -25.86 19.86
C ASP A 49 -5.89 -24.39 19.52
N LEU A 50 -5.35 -23.90 18.41
CA LEU A 50 -5.61 -22.56 17.86
C LEU A 50 -6.87 -22.50 16.98
N THR A 51 -7.74 -23.51 17.04
CA THR A 51 -9.00 -23.50 16.28
C THR A 51 -10.03 -22.59 16.95
N LEU A 52 -10.79 -21.87 16.11
CA LEU A 52 -11.84 -20.95 16.57
C LEU A 52 -12.89 -21.66 17.45
N GLY A 53 -13.10 -22.96 17.23
CA GLY A 53 -14.06 -23.79 17.96
C GLY A 53 -13.72 -24.04 19.43
N LYS A 54 -12.46 -23.85 19.85
CA LYS A 54 -12.03 -23.96 21.26
C LYS A 54 -11.81 -22.62 21.95
N GLY A 55 -12.34 -21.53 21.38
CA GLY A 55 -12.32 -20.20 21.99
C GLY A 55 -11.07 -19.36 21.69
N PHE A 56 -10.23 -19.80 20.75
CA PHE A 56 -9.11 -19.01 20.27
C PHE A 56 -9.57 -17.95 19.25
N ASP A 57 -9.41 -16.68 19.59
CA ASP A 57 -9.68 -15.56 18.70
C ASP A 57 -8.39 -15.05 18.05
N TRP A 58 -8.28 -15.27 16.74
CA TRP A 58 -7.16 -14.80 15.93
C TRP A 58 -7.04 -13.27 15.91
N GLU A 59 -8.16 -12.55 15.96
CA GLU A 59 -8.13 -11.08 15.89
C GLU A 59 -7.48 -10.50 17.15
N THR A 60 -7.90 -10.97 18.32
CA THR A 60 -7.31 -10.58 19.61
C THR A 60 -5.85 -10.99 19.71
N TYR A 61 -5.51 -12.24 19.37
CA TYR A 61 -4.14 -12.75 19.43
C TYR A 61 -3.17 -11.92 18.58
N VAL A 62 -3.53 -11.68 17.31
CA VAL A 62 -2.71 -10.87 16.40
C VAL A 62 -2.63 -9.42 16.89
N GLY A 63 -3.72 -8.88 17.42
CA GLY A 63 -3.76 -7.54 18.00
C GLY A 63 -2.79 -7.39 19.18
N GLU A 64 -2.76 -8.34 20.10
CA GLU A 64 -1.85 -8.35 21.26
C GLU A 64 -0.40 -8.59 20.85
N PHE A 65 -0.16 -9.51 19.93
CA PHE A 65 1.17 -9.74 19.34
C PHE A 65 1.74 -8.45 18.74
N LEU A 66 0.95 -7.75 17.92
CA LEU A 66 1.38 -6.48 17.31
C LEU A 66 1.64 -5.39 18.35
N LYS A 67 0.87 -5.33 19.45
CA LYS A 67 1.15 -4.42 20.58
C LYS A 67 2.47 -4.77 21.25
N GLY A 68 2.76 -6.06 21.44
CA GLY A 68 4.02 -6.55 22.00
C GLY A 68 5.22 -6.16 21.14
N VAL A 69 5.15 -6.42 19.83
CA VAL A 69 6.18 -6.00 18.86
C VAL A 69 6.42 -4.49 18.94
N ARG A 70 5.35 -3.69 18.96
CA ARG A 70 5.46 -2.22 19.05
C ARG A 70 6.15 -1.77 20.34
N THR A 71 5.75 -2.34 21.48
CA THR A 71 6.22 -1.89 22.78
C THR A 71 7.64 -2.36 23.07
N TYR A 72 7.97 -3.61 22.77
CA TYR A 72 9.23 -4.22 23.19
C TYR A 72 10.31 -4.20 22.12
N ILE A 73 9.95 -4.46 20.85
CA ILE A 73 10.93 -4.49 19.75
C ILE A 73 11.17 -3.08 19.25
N LEU A 74 10.09 -2.34 18.97
CA LEU A 74 10.17 -0.99 18.42
C LEU A 74 10.34 0.10 19.50
N LYS A 75 10.13 -0.24 20.78
CA LYS A 75 10.20 0.72 21.91
C LYS A 75 9.35 1.97 21.68
N ASP A 76 8.20 1.81 21.01
CA ASP A 76 7.29 2.90 20.68
C ASP A 76 6.05 2.84 21.57
N ASP A 77 5.60 3.99 22.07
CA ASP A 77 4.47 4.08 22.98
C ASP A 77 3.15 3.75 22.25
N LEU A 78 2.23 3.08 22.93
CA LEU A 78 0.88 2.78 22.42
C LEU A 78 0.06 4.08 22.24
N ILE A 79 0.36 5.12 23.01
CA ILE A 79 -0.26 6.44 22.89
C ILE A 79 0.10 7.12 21.55
N SER A 80 1.22 6.73 20.92
CA SER A 80 1.65 7.30 19.63
C SER A 80 0.91 6.72 18.42
N LEU A 81 0.06 5.69 18.60
CA LEU A 81 -0.68 5.00 17.55
C LEU A 81 -1.59 5.91 16.70
N PRO A 82 -2.45 6.78 17.28
CA PRO A 82 -3.24 7.73 16.50
C PRO A 82 -2.38 8.75 15.74
N ALA A 83 -1.25 9.18 16.30
CA ALA A 83 -0.32 10.07 15.61
C ALA A 83 0.37 9.39 14.42
N ALA A 84 0.71 8.10 14.56
CA ALA A 84 1.24 7.28 13.47
C ALA A 84 0.21 7.10 12.35
N LYS A 85 -1.06 6.81 12.67
CA LYS A 85 -2.16 6.75 11.69
C LYS A 85 -2.31 8.08 10.92
N LYS A 86 -2.26 9.22 11.62
CA LYS A 86 -2.29 10.55 10.97
C LYS A 86 -1.09 10.79 10.05
N LYS A 87 0.11 10.34 10.42
CA LYS A 87 1.30 10.42 9.55
C LYS A 87 1.14 9.54 8.31
N LEU A 88 0.65 8.32 8.46
CA LEU A 88 0.41 7.40 7.35
C LEU A 88 -0.65 7.95 6.39
N HIS A 89 -1.74 8.50 6.92
CA HIS A 89 -2.80 9.11 6.12
C HIS A 89 -2.27 10.33 5.33
N ARG A 90 -1.43 11.16 5.94
CA ARG A 90 -0.74 12.26 5.23
C ARG A 90 0.17 11.76 4.12
N LEU A 91 0.93 10.69 4.36
CA LEU A 91 1.80 10.10 3.34
C LEU A 91 0.98 9.50 2.19
N TYR A 92 -0.15 8.88 2.50
CA TYR A 92 -1.09 8.35 1.51
C TYR A 92 -1.59 9.46 0.59
N TRP A 93 -2.09 10.58 1.14
CA TRP A 93 -2.53 11.72 0.34
C TRP A 93 -1.40 12.35 -0.45
N PHE A 94 -0.21 12.47 0.14
CA PHE A 94 0.97 12.97 -0.57
C PHE A 94 1.29 12.11 -1.80
N LYS A 95 1.28 10.77 -1.66
CA LYS A 95 1.44 9.85 -2.77
C LYS A 95 0.34 10.01 -3.81
N GLN A 96 -0.92 10.08 -3.39
CA GLN A 96 -2.06 10.23 -4.29
C GLN A 96 -1.97 11.51 -5.12
N ILE A 97 -1.63 12.63 -4.49
CA ILE A 97 -1.43 13.92 -5.18
C ILE A 97 -0.25 13.83 -6.14
N SER A 98 0.88 13.27 -5.69
CA SER A 98 2.07 13.07 -6.51
C SER A 98 1.78 12.24 -7.77
N GLN A 99 0.98 11.18 -7.64
CA GLN A 99 0.55 10.36 -8.77
C GLN A 99 -0.46 11.07 -9.69
N SER A 100 -1.31 11.96 -9.17
CA SER A 100 -2.29 12.71 -9.97
C SER A 100 -1.70 13.89 -10.77
N LEU A 101 -0.64 14.53 -10.26
CA LEU A 101 0.02 15.69 -10.87
C LEU A 101 0.37 15.53 -12.37
N PRO A 102 0.99 14.42 -12.84
CA PRO A 102 1.34 14.28 -14.26
C PRO A 102 0.11 14.30 -15.17
N TYR A 103 -1.00 13.69 -14.76
CA TYR A 103 -2.24 13.69 -15.55
C TYR A 103 -2.80 15.11 -15.73
N ILE A 104 -2.75 15.92 -14.68
CA ILE A 104 -3.20 17.32 -14.72
C ILE A 104 -2.33 18.14 -15.69
N VAL A 105 -1.01 17.96 -15.63
CA VAL A 105 -0.07 18.67 -16.53
C VAL A 105 -0.31 18.27 -17.99
N ILE A 106 -0.49 16.99 -18.27
CA ILE A 106 -0.79 16.49 -19.63
C ILE A 106 -2.11 17.07 -20.14
N PHE A 107 -3.14 17.08 -19.29
CA PHE A 107 -4.45 17.66 -19.65
C PHE A 107 -4.35 19.15 -19.95
N GLN A 108 -3.60 19.91 -19.15
CA GLN A 108 -3.38 21.34 -19.39
C GLN A 108 -2.62 21.59 -20.69
N MET A 109 -1.55 20.82 -20.97
CA MET A 109 -0.83 20.90 -22.24
C MET A 109 -1.75 20.59 -23.44
N ALA A 110 -2.58 19.55 -23.34
CA ALA A 110 -3.55 19.22 -24.38
C ALA A 110 -4.55 20.36 -24.63
N ARG A 111 -5.06 21.01 -23.56
CA ARG A 111 -5.93 22.18 -23.69
C ARG A 111 -5.26 23.35 -24.43
N TYR A 112 -4.03 23.70 -24.07
CA TYR A 112 -3.31 24.80 -24.72
C TYR A 112 -3.05 24.52 -26.20
N THR A 113 -2.61 23.30 -26.55
CA THR A 113 -2.38 22.94 -27.96
C THR A 113 -3.67 22.93 -28.78
N PHE A 114 -4.79 22.50 -28.20
CA PHE A 114 -6.10 22.54 -28.84
C PHE A 114 -6.57 23.98 -29.09
N GLN A 115 -6.44 24.87 -28.10
CA GLN A 115 -6.79 26.29 -28.25
C GLN A 115 -5.94 26.97 -29.32
N MET A 116 -4.63 26.73 -29.35
CA MET A 116 -3.75 27.28 -30.38
C MET A 116 -4.10 26.78 -31.78
N LYS A 117 -4.47 25.50 -31.93
CA LYS A 117 -4.95 24.96 -33.21
C LYS A 117 -6.25 25.61 -33.65
N MET A 118 -7.20 25.82 -32.74
CA MET A 118 -8.47 26.49 -33.03
C MET A 118 -8.24 27.93 -33.50
N LEU A 119 -7.42 28.71 -32.77
CA LEU A 119 -7.11 30.09 -33.14
C LEU A 119 -6.41 30.18 -34.49
N SER A 120 -5.47 29.28 -34.79
CA SER A 120 -4.81 29.21 -36.10
C SER A 120 -5.81 28.96 -37.24
N GLN A 121 -6.73 27.99 -37.06
CA GLN A 121 -7.78 27.71 -38.04
C GLN A 121 -8.75 28.89 -38.22
N THR A 122 -9.11 29.57 -37.12
CA THR A 122 -9.95 30.77 -37.19
C THR A 122 -9.26 31.90 -37.96
N ILE A 123 -7.97 32.13 -37.72
CA ILE A 123 -7.17 33.15 -38.43
C ILE A 123 -7.06 32.84 -39.93
N GLN A 124 -6.87 31.57 -40.31
CA GLN A 124 -6.81 31.17 -41.72
C GLN A 124 -8.14 31.35 -42.47
N ASN A 125 -9.27 31.20 -41.77
CA ASN A 125 -10.62 31.30 -42.33
C ASN A 125 -11.22 32.72 -42.21
N LEU A 126 -10.42 33.74 -41.88
CA LEU A 126 -10.90 35.12 -41.79
C LEU A 126 -11.14 35.70 -43.20
N PRO A 127 -12.25 36.44 -43.42
CA PRO A 127 -12.68 36.88 -44.74
C PRO A 127 -11.72 37.85 -45.45
N TRP A 128 -10.80 38.50 -44.71
CA TRP A 128 -9.78 39.36 -45.29
C TRP A 128 -8.65 38.59 -46.00
N ASN A 129 -8.48 37.29 -45.73
CA ASN A 129 -7.43 36.46 -46.34
C ASN A 129 -7.70 36.20 -47.84
N ASP A 130 -8.96 36.05 -48.22
CA ASP A 130 -9.36 35.83 -49.62
C ASP A 130 -9.26 37.11 -50.46
N THR A 131 -9.43 38.29 -49.86
CA THR A 131 -9.30 39.59 -50.55
C THR A 131 -7.87 39.96 -50.92
N ILE A 132 -6.87 39.41 -50.22
CA ILE A 132 -5.45 39.71 -50.47
C ILE A 132 -4.95 38.91 -51.69
N ASN A 133 -5.38 37.65 -51.84
CA ASN A 133 -4.98 36.78 -52.94
C ASN A 133 -5.59 37.17 -54.31
N THR A 134 -6.72 37.87 -54.32
CA THR A 134 -7.37 38.34 -55.56
C THR A 134 -6.78 39.66 -56.09
N THR A 135 -6.14 40.45 -55.23
CA THR A 135 -5.56 41.75 -55.61
C THR A 135 -4.14 41.62 -56.19
N SER A 136 -3.45 40.49 -55.98
CA SER A 136 -2.10 40.22 -56.51
C SER A 136 -2.08 39.58 -57.91
N LEU A 137 -3.24 39.39 -58.54
CA LEU A 137 -3.39 38.72 -59.85
C LEU A 137 -3.80 39.68 -60.99
N HIS A 138 -3.72 41.00 -60.79
CA HIS A 138 -3.93 42.01 -61.81
C HIS A 138 -2.73 42.92 -62.00
#